data_AF-A0A3N5VSI9-F1
#
_entry.id   AF-A0A3N5VSI9-F1
#
_cell.length_a   1.000
_cell.length_b   1.000
_cell.length_c   1.000
_cell.angle_alpha   90.00
_cell.angle_beta   90.00
_cell.angle_gamma   90.00
#
_symmetry.space_group_name_H-M   'P 1'
#
loop_
_entity.id
_entity.type
_entity.pdbx_description
1 polymer ?
#
loop_
_entity_poly.entity_id
_entity_poly.type
_entity_poly.pdbx_seq_one_letter_code
_entity_poly.pdbx_strand_id
1 'polypeptide(L)'
;MKSPNSPIASANPLFSKIKWLMFLRAVVVTLLLGATAFVQIWAPHLFPYASSRNLFVLIAFTYFLTLLYAFLLRWIRPLQAFAYVQISIDILFITLFVYLTGGIESIFSWLYLPAIIGASIILYRRGGLLAASAASILYGTLLDLEFYQVIPSLGPHFFPPGMAQSNYVFFLIAVNILGFFLVALLSSYLAEQIRSKEEELKARLVDYSQLEQLYKHIVQNVPSGLITVDGEGRVTSFNRTAEEITGYRLEDVYQKEIGE
;
A
#
# COMPACT_ATOMS: atom_id res chain seq x y z
N MET A 1 31.96 25.43 -7.48
CA MET A 1 31.41 24.53 -6.46
C MET A 1 29.98 24.15 -6.87
N LYS A 2 29.75 22.89 -7.27
CA LYS A 2 28.43 22.41 -7.75
C LYS A 2 27.54 22.13 -6.54
N SER A 3 26.39 22.81 -6.47
CA SER A 3 25.26 22.43 -5.62
C SER A 3 24.74 21.04 -6.03
N PRO A 4 24.54 20.09 -5.11
CA PRO A 4 23.79 18.87 -5.38
C PRO A 4 22.34 19.04 -4.91
N ASN A 5 21.61 20.01 -5.45
CA ASN A 5 20.15 19.97 -5.40
C ASN A 5 19.65 19.17 -6.60
N SER A 6 19.73 17.84 -6.53
CA SER A 6 18.84 17.00 -7.32
C SER A 6 17.47 17.02 -6.63
N PRO A 7 16.41 17.61 -7.22
CA PRO A 7 15.08 17.30 -6.76
C PRO A 7 14.88 15.83 -7.08
N ILE A 8 14.82 14.99 -6.04
CA ILE A 8 14.29 13.63 -6.17
C ILE A 8 12.96 13.81 -6.88
N ALA A 9 12.87 13.39 -8.14
CA ALA A 9 11.67 13.52 -8.96
C ALA A 9 10.51 13.02 -8.08
N SER A 10 9.57 13.91 -7.78
CA SER A 10 8.43 13.63 -6.93
C SER A 10 7.56 12.61 -7.66
N ALA A 11 7.94 11.34 -7.53
CA ALA A 11 7.17 10.22 -8.03
C ALA A 11 5.76 10.38 -7.46
N ASN A 12 4.79 10.53 -8.36
CA ASN A 12 3.40 10.79 -7.98
C ASN A 12 3.01 9.75 -6.91
N PRO A 13 2.64 10.17 -5.67
CA PRO A 13 2.54 9.26 -4.54
C PRO A 13 1.57 8.10 -4.82
N LEU A 14 0.55 8.37 -5.64
CA LEU A 14 -0.43 7.38 -6.07
C LEU A 14 0.17 6.32 -7.03
N PHE A 15 1.11 6.69 -7.90
CA PHE A 15 1.84 5.77 -8.76
C PHE A 15 2.70 4.79 -7.95
N SER A 16 3.37 5.30 -6.91
CA SER A 16 4.15 4.44 -5.98
C SER A 16 3.24 3.45 -5.24
N LYS A 17 2.09 3.92 -4.74
CA LYS A 17 1.10 3.07 -4.07
C LYS A 17 0.53 1.98 -4.98
N ILE A 18 0.22 2.30 -6.25
CA ILE A 18 -0.25 1.30 -7.23
C ILE A 18 0.84 0.25 -7.51
N LYS A 19 2.10 0.66 -7.66
CA LYS A 19 3.23 -0.29 -7.80
C LYS A 19 3.35 -1.20 -6.59
N TRP A 20 3.20 -0.66 -5.40
CA TRP A 20 3.26 -1.45 -4.17
C TRP A 20 2.14 -2.48 -4.09
N LEU A 21 0.93 -2.12 -4.51
CA LEU A 21 -0.19 -3.07 -4.61
C LEU A 21 0.10 -4.19 -5.62
N MET A 22 0.64 -3.87 -6.80
CA MET A 22 1.03 -4.88 -7.79
C MET A 22 2.11 -5.83 -7.24
N PHE A 23 3.09 -5.30 -6.50
CA PHE A 23 4.11 -6.11 -5.85
C PHE A 23 3.53 -7.02 -4.77
N LEU A 24 2.72 -6.47 -3.85
CA LEU A 24 2.09 -7.23 -2.79
C LEU A 24 1.19 -8.34 -3.37
N ARG A 25 0.45 -8.04 -4.44
CA ARG A 25 -0.34 -9.04 -5.16
C ARG A 25 0.54 -10.16 -5.71
N ALA A 26 1.64 -9.82 -6.39
CA ALA A 26 2.56 -10.82 -6.92
C ALA A 26 3.13 -11.71 -5.80
N VAL A 27 3.47 -11.14 -4.63
CA VAL A 27 3.93 -11.90 -3.46
C VAL A 27 2.84 -12.86 -2.98
N VAL A 28 1.60 -12.39 -2.78
CA VAL A 28 0.47 -13.24 -2.33
C VAL A 28 0.24 -14.40 -3.31
N VAL A 29 0.23 -14.12 -4.61
CA VAL A 29 0.06 -15.14 -5.66
C VAL A 29 1.22 -16.13 -5.68
N THR A 30 2.46 -15.65 -5.48
CA THR A 30 3.65 -16.50 -5.43
C THR A 30 3.62 -17.41 -4.19
N LEU A 31 3.19 -16.89 -3.04
CA LEU A 31 3.04 -17.66 -1.81
C LEU A 31 1.95 -18.73 -1.96
N LEU A 32 0.82 -18.39 -2.57
CA LEU A 32 -0.22 -19.35 -2.92
C LEU A 32 0.32 -20.46 -3.84
N LEU A 33 1.07 -20.09 -4.89
CA LEU A 33 1.69 -21.04 -5.79
C LEU A 33 2.69 -21.96 -5.06
N GLY A 34 3.54 -21.39 -4.21
CA GLY A 34 4.47 -22.15 -3.39
C GLY A 34 3.76 -23.12 -2.46
N ALA A 35 2.69 -22.68 -1.78
CA ALA A 35 1.90 -23.53 -0.89
C ALA A 35 1.20 -24.67 -1.65
N THR A 36 0.58 -24.37 -2.79
CA THR A 36 -0.09 -25.39 -3.63
C THR A 36 0.91 -26.42 -4.18
N ALA A 37 2.05 -25.97 -4.72
CA ALA A 37 3.10 -26.86 -5.20
C ALA A 37 3.69 -27.72 -4.07
N PHE A 38 3.90 -27.15 -2.89
CA PHE A 38 4.38 -27.88 -1.71
C PHE A 38 3.40 -28.98 -1.29
N VAL A 39 2.11 -28.65 -1.18
CA VAL A 39 1.07 -29.63 -0.84
C VAL A 39 1.00 -30.73 -1.89
N GLN A 40 1.12 -30.41 -3.17
CA GLN A 40 1.07 -31.39 -4.25
C GLN A 40 2.26 -32.37 -4.23
N ILE A 41 3.46 -31.91 -3.86
CA ILE A 41 4.67 -32.74 -3.79
C ILE A 41 4.66 -33.64 -2.55
N TRP A 42 4.28 -33.08 -1.39
CA TRP A 42 4.46 -33.75 -0.09
C TRP A 42 3.22 -34.44 0.45
N ALA A 43 2.04 -33.97 0.07
CA ALA A 43 0.76 -34.50 0.54
C ALA A 43 -0.29 -34.57 -0.58
N PRO A 44 -0.01 -35.25 -1.70
CA PRO A 44 -0.92 -35.34 -2.84
C PRO A 44 -2.30 -35.92 -2.50
N HIS A 45 -2.40 -36.69 -1.41
CA HIS A 45 -3.64 -37.30 -0.94
C HIS A 45 -4.48 -36.42 0.01
N LEU A 46 -3.88 -35.42 0.67
CA LEU A 46 -4.62 -34.53 1.60
C LEU A 46 -5.48 -33.51 0.86
N PHE A 47 -5.10 -33.14 -0.37
CA PHE A 47 -5.86 -32.24 -1.23
C PHE A 47 -5.84 -32.74 -2.69
N PRO A 48 -6.58 -33.83 -3.02
CA PRO A 48 -6.58 -34.42 -4.37
C PRO A 48 -6.97 -33.42 -5.48
N TYR A 49 -7.70 -32.36 -5.11
CA TYR A 49 -8.21 -31.32 -6.01
C TYR A 49 -7.36 -30.04 -6.03
N ALA A 50 -6.37 -29.90 -5.13
CA ALA A 50 -5.33 -28.87 -5.25
C ALA A 50 -4.44 -29.10 -6.50
N SER A 51 -4.52 -30.30 -7.08
CA SER A 51 -3.91 -30.69 -8.36
C SER A 51 -4.80 -30.37 -9.59
N SER A 52 -5.58 -29.29 -9.56
CA SER A 52 -6.42 -28.89 -10.70
C SER A 52 -5.66 -27.91 -11.60
N ARG A 53 -5.54 -28.26 -12.89
CA ARG A 53 -5.06 -27.38 -13.99
C ARG A 53 -5.61 -25.95 -13.91
N ASN A 54 -6.82 -25.81 -13.36
CA ASN A 54 -7.52 -24.55 -13.13
C ASN A 54 -6.72 -23.59 -12.23
N LEU A 55 -6.12 -24.06 -11.13
CA LEU A 55 -5.31 -23.23 -10.22
C LEU A 55 -4.09 -22.64 -10.93
N PHE A 56 -3.36 -23.45 -11.70
CA PHE A 56 -2.19 -22.98 -12.46
C PHE A 56 -2.56 -22.00 -13.57
N VAL A 57 -3.63 -22.26 -14.33
CA VAL A 57 -4.14 -21.34 -15.37
C VAL A 57 -4.54 -20.00 -14.76
N LEU A 58 -5.16 -20.04 -13.59
CA LEU A 58 -5.66 -18.87 -12.89
C LEU A 58 -4.52 -18.05 -12.28
N ILE A 59 -3.51 -18.70 -11.71
CA ILE A 59 -2.28 -18.05 -11.24
C ILE A 59 -1.55 -17.40 -12.43
N ALA A 60 -1.39 -18.11 -13.54
CA ALA A 60 -0.78 -17.57 -14.76
C ALA A 60 -1.56 -16.35 -15.28
N PHE A 61 -2.89 -16.40 -15.25
CA PHE A 61 -3.74 -15.26 -15.61
C PHE A 61 -3.59 -14.09 -14.64
N THR A 62 -3.35 -14.35 -13.34
CA THR A 62 -3.10 -13.30 -12.36
C THR A 62 -1.78 -12.57 -12.63
N TYR A 63 -0.72 -13.32 -12.96
CA TYR A 63 0.56 -12.72 -13.37
C TYR A 63 0.41 -11.95 -14.68
N PHE A 64 -0.34 -12.49 -15.64
CA PHE A 64 -0.64 -11.78 -16.89
C PHE A 64 -1.37 -10.46 -16.64
N LEU A 65 -2.43 -10.45 -15.83
CA LEU A 65 -3.12 -9.21 -15.43
C LEU A 65 -2.17 -8.24 -14.73
N THR A 66 -1.32 -8.72 -13.84
CA THR A 66 -0.34 -7.88 -13.13
C THR A 66 0.66 -7.24 -14.10
N LEU A 67 1.14 -8.00 -15.08
CA LEU A 67 2.05 -7.51 -16.13
C LEU A 67 1.35 -6.50 -17.05
N LEU A 68 0.11 -6.81 -17.43
CA LEU A 68 -0.75 -5.94 -18.25
C LEU A 68 -0.99 -4.60 -17.55
N TYR A 69 -1.30 -4.61 -16.25
CA TYR A 69 -1.45 -3.39 -15.47
C TYR A 69 -0.15 -2.60 -15.37
N ALA A 70 0.99 -3.26 -15.13
CA ALA A 70 2.29 -2.60 -15.08
C ALA A 70 2.62 -1.90 -16.42
N PHE A 71 2.24 -2.51 -17.53
CA PHE A 71 2.39 -1.94 -18.87
C PHE A 71 1.44 -0.75 -19.10
N LEU A 72 0.14 -0.92 -18.80
CA LEU A 72 -0.88 0.13 -18.93
C LEU A 72 -0.61 1.35 -18.04
N LEU A 73 -0.01 1.14 -16.86
CA LEU A 73 0.37 2.21 -15.92
C LEU A 73 1.35 3.21 -16.55
N ARG A 74 2.12 2.79 -17.57
CA ARG A 74 3.03 3.68 -18.31
C ARG A 74 2.30 4.65 -19.24
N TRP A 75 1.06 4.36 -19.61
CA TRP A 75 0.30 5.09 -20.63
C TRP A 75 -0.92 5.83 -20.09
N ILE A 76 -1.55 5.30 -19.03
CA ILE A 76 -2.79 5.87 -18.48
C ILE A 76 -2.46 6.99 -17.49
N ARG A 77 -2.94 8.21 -17.79
CA ARG A 77 -2.76 9.41 -16.96
C ARG A 77 -3.77 9.55 -15.79
N PRO A 78 -5.07 9.20 -15.90
CA PRO A 78 -5.98 9.27 -14.77
C PRO A 78 -5.76 8.10 -13.80
N LEU A 79 -4.72 8.21 -12.97
CA LEU A 79 -4.29 7.14 -12.06
C LEU A 79 -5.36 6.72 -11.03
N GLN A 80 -6.25 7.63 -10.63
CA GLN A 80 -7.37 7.31 -9.74
C GLN A 80 -8.43 6.43 -10.41
N ALA A 81 -8.83 6.76 -11.64
CA ALA A 81 -9.77 5.94 -12.41
C ALA A 81 -9.16 4.57 -12.73
N PHE A 82 -7.87 4.55 -13.06
CA PHE A 82 -7.12 3.30 -13.23
C PHE A 82 -7.16 2.42 -11.98
N ALA A 83 -6.93 3.00 -10.79
CA ALA A 83 -7.00 2.25 -9.53
C ALA A 83 -8.40 1.65 -9.29
N TYR A 84 -9.48 2.39 -9.55
CA TYR A 84 -10.84 1.86 -9.45
C TYR A 84 -11.05 0.66 -10.36
N VAL A 85 -10.71 0.78 -11.64
CA VAL A 85 -10.84 -0.31 -12.63
C VAL A 85 -10.02 -1.52 -12.20
N GLN A 86 -8.76 -1.29 -11.80
CA GLN A 86 -7.86 -2.34 -11.34
C GLN A 86 -8.46 -3.10 -10.14
N ILE A 87 -8.92 -2.40 -9.11
CA ILE A 87 -9.52 -3.00 -7.93
C ILE A 87 -10.79 -3.78 -8.29
N SER A 88 -11.65 -3.23 -9.15
CA SER A 88 -12.88 -3.92 -9.58
C SER A 88 -12.56 -5.23 -10.32
N ILE A 89 -11.60 -5.23 -11.23
CA ILE A 89 -11.18 -6.45 -11.93
C ILE A 89 -10.55 -7.43 -10.94
N ASP A 90 -9.78 -6.96 -9.97
CA ASP A 90 -9.15 -7.81 -8.98
C ASP A 90 -10.18 -8.51 -8.08
N ILE A 91 -11.22 -7.80 -7.65
CA ILE A 91 -12.33 -8.39 -6.89
C ILE A 91 -13.07 -9.43 -7.75
N LEU A 92 -13.43 -9.12 -8.99
CA LEU A 92 -14.08 -10.06 -9.92
C LEU A 92 -13.23 -11.32 -10.13
N PHE A 93 -11.92 -11.12 -10.28
CA PHE A 93 -10.97 -12.20 -10.44
C PHE A 93 -10.91 -13.09 -9.20
N ILE A 94 -10.90 -12.50 -8.01
CA ILE A 94 -10.97 -13.26 -6.75
C ILE A 94 -12.30 -14.03 -6.65
N THR A 95 -13.43 -13.44 -7.06
CA THR A 95 -14.71 -14.14 -7.10
C THR A 95 -14.67 -15.36 -8.03
N LEU A 96 -14.14 -15.19 -9.24
CA LEU A 96 -13.93 -16.29 -10.16
C LEU A 96 -12.99 -17.35 -9.57
N PHE A 97 -11.97 -16.93 -8.83
CA PHE A 97 -11.05 -17.84 -8.14
C PHE A 97 -11.74 -18.67 -7.08
N VAL A 98 -12.52 -18.04 -6.22
CA VAL A 98 -13.32 -18.73 -5.20
C VAL A 98 -14.26 -19.75 -5.85
N TYR A 99 -14.94 -19.37 -6.94
CA TYR A 99 -15.83 -20.28 -7.66
C TYR A 99 -15.11 -21.51 -8.23
N LEU A 100 -14.01 -21.29 -8.97
CA LEU A 100 -13.25 -22.36 -9.61
C LEU A 100 -12.54 -23.30 -8.62
N THR A 101 -12.37 -22.86 -7.36
CA THR A 101 -11.72 -23.62 -6.29
C THR A 101 -12.69 -24.32 -5.35
N GLY A 102 -14.00 -24.21 -5.61
CA GLY A 102 -15.03 -24.95 -4.89
C GLY A 102 -16.06 -24.11 -4.14
N GLY A 103 -16.13 -22.81 -4.43
CA GLY A 103 -17.27 -21.96 -4.09
C GLY A 103 -17.55 -21.92 -2.58
N ILE A 104 -18.69 -22.43 -2.13
CA ILE A 104 -19.10 -22.50 -0.72
C ILE A 104 -18.03 -23.17 0.16
N GLU A 105 -17.34 -24.19 -0.34
CA GLU A 105 -16.31 -24.93 0.40
C GLU A 105 -14.90 -24.35 0.22
N SER A 106 -14.78 -23.25 -0.54
CA SER A 106 -13.49 -22.63 -0.84
C SER A 106 -12.90 -21.94 0.40
N ILE A 107 -11.66 -22.28 0.71
CA ILE A 107 -10.88 -21.62 1.75
C ILE A 107 -10.34 -20.25 1.31
N PHE A 108 -10.52 -19.84 0.05
CA PHE A 108 -9.81 -18.69 -0.55
C PHE A 108 -10.53 -17.34 -0.42
N SER A 109 -11.64 -17.28 0.32
CA SER A 109 -12.37 -16.03 0.62
C SER A 109 -11.52 -14.97 1.34
N TRP A 110 -10.42 -15.37 1.99
CA TRP A 110 -9.48 -14.40 2.57
C TRP A 110 -8.73 -13.56 1.53
N LEU A 111 -8.71 -13.95 0.24
CA LEU A 111 -8.04 -13.19 -0.82
C LEU A 111 -8.71 -11.85 -1.13
N TYR A 112 -9.96 -11.67 -0.75
CA TYR A 112 -10.60 -10.35 -0.81
C TYR A 112 -9.93 -9.34 0.14
N LEU A 113 -9.36 -9.79 1.26
CA LEU A 113 -8.75 -8.91 2.25
C LEU A 113 -7.60 -8.07 1.68
N PRO A 114 -6.54 -8.62 1.05
CA PRO A 114 -5.48 -7.81 0.47
C PRO A 114 -5.98 -6.85 -0.62
N ALA A 115 -7.01 -7.22 -1.40
CA ALA A 115 -7.61 -6.31 -2.38
C ALA A 115 -8.31 -5.12 -1.70
N ILE A 116 -9.07 -5.36 -0.62
CA ILE A 116 -9.74 -4.33 0.18
C ILE A 116 -8.72 -3.43 0.90
N ILE A 117 -7.64 -4.00 1.45
CA ILE A 117 -6.53 -3.26 2.07
C ILE A 117 -5.89 -2.35 1.02
N GLY A 118 -5.58 -2.89 -0.16
CA GLY A 118 -5.02 -2.14 -1.27
C GLY A 118 -5.92 -0.98 -1.71
N ALA A 119 -7.23 -1.22 -1.82
CA ALA A 119 -8.21 -0.18 -2.11
C ALA A 119 -8.23 0.91 -1.04
N SER A 120 -8.15 0.53 0.23
CA SER A 120 -8.11 1.47 1.37
C SER A 120 -6.84 2.32 1.37
N ILE A 121 -5.69 1.78 0.95
CA ILE A 121 -4.41 2.51 0.92
C ILE A 121 -4.34 3.52 -0.25
N ILE A 122 -4.88 3.13 -1.42
CA ILE A 122 -4.78 3.93 -2.65
C ILE A 122 -5.91 4.96 -2.74
N LEU A 123 -7.14 4.53 -2.46
CA LEU A 123 -8.36 5.30 -2.64
C LEU A 123 -9.01 5.70 -1.31
N TYR A 124 -8.29 5.52 -0.20
CA TYR A 124 -8.70 5.89 1.16
C TYR A 124 -10.03 5.22 1.55
N ARG A 125 -10.76 5.86 2.47
CA ARG A 125 -12.02 5.33 3.00
C ARG A 125 -13.09 5.05 1.95
N ARG A 126 -13.20 5.90 0.92
CA ARG A 126 -14.17 5.67 -0.16
C ARG A 126 -13.83 4.40 -0.95
N GLY A 127 -12.56 4.21 -1.32
CA GLY A 127 -12.14 3.01 -2.04
C GLY A 127 -12.26 1.74 -1.22
N GLY A 128 -11.83 1.76 0.04
CA GLY A 128 -11.92 0.62 0.95
C GLY A 128 -13.36 0.16 1.16
N LEU A 129 -14.28 1.09 1.43
CA LEU A 129 -15.70 0.78 1.60
C LEU A 129 -16.35 0.26 0.31
N LEU A 130 -16.08 0.90 -0.83
CA LEU A 130 -16.60 0.43 -2.12
C LEU A 130 -16.09 -0.96 -2.48
N ALA A 131 -14.82 -1.25 -2.22
CA ALA A 131 -14.24 -2.57 -2.43
C ALA A 131 -14.88 -3.63 -1.53
N ALA A 132 -15.10 -3.33 -0.24
CA ALA A 132 -15.79 -4.25 0.66
C ALA A 132 -17.25 -4.48 0.26
N SER A 133 -17.97 -3.44 -0.16
CA SER A 133 -19.34 -3.58 -0.68
C SER A 133 -19.37 -4.45 -1.93
N ALA A 134 -18.49 -4.19 -2.91
CA ALA A 134 -18.40 -5.00 -4.13
C ALA A 134 -18.03 -6.45 -3.83
N ALA A 135 -17.04 -6.68 -2.95
CA ALA A 135 -16.65 -8.03 -2.51
C ALA A 135 -17.80 -8.74 -1.81
N SER A 136 -18.54 -8.05 -0.93
CA SER A 136 -19.70 -8.59 -0.22
C SER A 136 -20.81 -9.02 -1.18
N ILE A 137 -21.14 -8.16 -2.15
CA ILE A 137 -22.17 -8.45 -3.15
C ILE A 137 -21.73 -9.63 -4.02
N LEU A 138 -20.52 -9.60 -4.57
CA LEU A 138 -20.04 -10.66 -5.47
C LEU A 138 -19.87 -11.99 -4.76
N TYR A 139 -19.33 -11.99 -3.55
CA TYR A 139 -19.17 -13.20 -2.74
C TYR A 139 -20.52 -13.77 -2.30
N GLY A 140 -21.41 -12.93 -1.77
CA GLY A 140 -22.76 -13.37 -1.37
C GLY A 140 -23.54 -13.92 -2.56
N THR A 141 -23.54 -13.21 -3.69
CA THR A 141 -24.22 -13.64 -4.92
C THR A 141 -23.65 -14.97 -5.43
N LEU A 142 -22.33 -15.15 -5.39
CA LEU A 142 -21.70 -16.41 -5.80
C LEU A 142 -22.22 -17.59 -4.97
N LEU A 143 -22.22 -17.43 -3.64
CA LEU A 143 -22.64 -18.47 -2.70
C LEU A 143 -24.14 -18.74 -2.80
N ASP A 144 -24.96 -17.71 -2.98
CA ASP A 144 -26.41 -17.85 -3.18
C ASP A 144 -26.70 -18.61 -4.48
N LEU A 145 -26.06 -18.23 -5.60
CA LEU A 145 -26.24 -18.91 -6.88
C LEU A 145 -25.84 -20.39 -6.83
N GLU A 146 -24.78 -20.71 -6.11
CA GLU A 146 -24.34 -22.10 -5.90
C GLU A 146 -25.29 -22.86 -4.97
N PHE A 147 -25.76 -22.23 -3.88
CA PHE A 147 -26.69 -22.81 -2.93
C PHE A 147 -28.05 -23.15 -3.58
N TYR A 148 -28.57 -22.24 -4.42
CA TYR A 148 -29.80 -22.47 -5.19
C TYR A 148 -29.60 -23.32 -6.44
N GLN A 149 -28.39 -23.86 -6.67
CA GLN A 149 -28.03 -24.71 -7.81
C GLN A 149 -28.27 -24.05 -9.18
N VAL A 150 -28.24 -22.71 -9.24
CA VAL A 150 -28.32 -21.95 -10.51
C VAL A 150 -27.03 -22.12 -11.31
N ILE A 151 -25.89 -22.22 -10.61
CA ILE A 151 -24.59 -22.54 -11.18
C ILE A 151 -24.10 -23.90 -10.64
N PRO A 152 -23.38 -24.69 -11.46
CA PRO A 152 -22.83 -25.96 -11.00
C PRO A 152 -21.72 -25.70 -9.98
N SER A 153 -21.71 -26.48 -8.90
CA SER A 153 -20.59 -26.52 -7.96
C SER A 153 -19.41 -27.22 -8.64
N LEU A 154 -18.30 -26.51 -8.79
CA LEU A 154 -17.06 -27.04 -9.40
C LEU A 154 -16.08 -27.61 -8.35
N GLY A 155 -16.47 -27.60 -7.08
CA GLY A 155 -15.67 -28.08 -5.95
C GLY A 155 -15.87 -29.55 -5.60
N PRO A 156 -15.03 -30.09 -4.72
CA PRO A 156 -15.34 -31.33 -4.03
C PRO A 156 -16.70 -31.18 -3.34
N HIS A 157 -17.48 -32.24 -3.24
CA HIS A 157 -18.61 -32.28 -2.32
C HIS A 157 -18.09 -32.88 -1.02
N PHE A 158 -17.60 -32.06 -0.08
CA PHE A 158 -17.27 -32.57 1.25
C PHE A 158 -18.55 -32.96 2.02
N PHE A 159 -19.68 -32.34 1.68
CA PHE A 159 -21.00 -32.69 2.20
C PHE A 159 -21.88 -33.36 1.13
N PRO A 160 -22.71 -34.35 1.51
CA PRO A 160 -23.70 -34.92 0.60
C PRO A 160 -24.60 -33.82 0.01
N PRO A 161 -24.94 -33.87 -1.29
CA PRO A 161 -25.84 -32.90 -1.90
C PRO A 161 -27.16 -32.84 -1.12
N GLY A 162 -27.51 -31.64 -0.62
CA GLY A 162 -28.69 -31.39 0.21
C GLY A 162 -28.44 -31.20 1.72
N MET A 163 -27.20 -31.37 2.21
CA MET A 163 -26.84 -31.11 3.62
C MET A 163 -26.07 -29.79 3.87
N ALA A 164 -25.84 -28.96 2.85
CA ALA A 164 -25.44 -27.58 3.10
C ALA A 164 -26.60 -26.90 3.84
N GLN A 165 -26.52 -26.87 5.17
CA GLN A 165 -27.54 -26.26 5.98
C GLN A 165 -27.62 -24.80 5.56
N SER A 166 -28.83 -24.30 5.27
CA SER A 166 -29.04 -22.87 4.96
C SER A 166 -28.35 -21.96 5.99
N ASN A 167 -28.28 -22.41 7.24
CA ASN A 167 -27.58 -21.75 8.33
C ASN A 167 -26.06 -21.64 8.12
N TYR A 168 -25.41 -22.65 7.52
CA TYR A 168 -23.98 -22.65 7.26
C TYR A 168 -23.60 -21.65 6.16
N VAL A 169 -24.32 -21.65 5.04
CA VAL A 169 -24.08 -20.69 3.95
C VAL A 169 -24.35 -19.27 4.43
N PHE A 170 -25.46 -19.06 5.14
CA PHE A 170 -25.75 -17.76 5.75
C PHE A 170 -24.66 -17.31 6.72
N PHE A 171 -24.17 -18.21 7.58
CA PHE A 171 -23.06 -17.92 8.49
C PHE A 171 -21.78 -17.54 7.75
N LEU A 172 -21.43 -18.26 6.68
CA LEU A 172 -20.27 -17.96 5.84
C LEU A 172 -20.38 -16.59 5.18
N ILE A 173 -21.54 -16.26 4.61
CA ILE A 173 -21.78 -14.94 4.01
C ILE A 173 -21.65 -13.87 5.09
N ALA A 174 -22.34 -14.02 6.22
CA ALA A 174 -22.32 -13.04 7.31
C ALA A 174 -20.92 -12.79 7.87
N VAL A 175 -20.16 -13.85 8.17
CA VAL A 175 -18.81 -13.72 8.77
C VAL A 175 -17.82 -13.09 7.79
N ASN A 176 -17.90 -13.44 6.50
CA ASN A 176 -17.02 -12.86 5.48
C ASN A 176 -17.37 -11.40 5.22
N ILE A 177 -18.65 -11.05 5.07
CA ILE A 177 -19.09 -9.65 4.92
C ILE A 177 -18.61 -8.82 6.11
N LEU A 178 -18.81 -9.32 7.33
CA LEU A 178 -18.35 -8.66 8.54
C LEU A 178 -16.82 -8.50 8.54
N GLY A 179 -16.07 -9.54 8.18
CA GLY A 179 -14.62 -9.48 8.03
C GLY A 179 -14.17 -8.45 6.98
N PHE A 180 -14.82 -8.41 5.82
CA PHE A 180 -14.52 -7.47 4.75
C PHE A 180 -14.72 -6.02 5.20
N PHE A 181 -15.84 -5.72 5.86
CA PHE A 181 -16.11 -4.37 6.38
C PHE A 181 -15.19 -4.00 7.54
N LEU A 182 -14.89 -4.92 8.46
CA LEU A 182 -13.91 -4.67 9.53
C LEU A 182 -12.53 -4.32 8.96
N VAL A 183 -12.05 -5.11 8.01
CA VAL A 183 -10.76 -4.87 7.36
C VAL A 183 -10.79 -3.56 6.58
N ALA A 184 -11.87 -3.26 5.85
CA ALA A 184 -12.01 -1.99 5.15
C ALA A 184 -11.96 -0.80 6.10
N LEU A 185 -12.70 -0.84 7.21
CA LEU A 185 -12.75 0.24 8.19
C LEU A 185 -11.38 0.46 8.85
N LEU A 186 -10.75 -0.61 9.35
CA LEU A 186 -9.44 -0.53 10.00
C LEU A 186 -8.36 -0.06 9.04
N SER A 187 -8.30 -0.64 7.84
CA SER A 187 -7.30 -0.28 6.84
C SER A 187 -7.49 1.14 6.33
N SER A 188 -8.75 1.57 6.15
CA SER A 188 -9.06 2.94 5.76
C SER A 188 -8.68 3.95 6.84
N TYR A 189 -8.98 3.64 8.10
CA TYR A 189 -8.59 4.47 9.24
C TYR A 189 -7.06 4.62 9.32
N LEU A 190 -6.34 3.51 9.16
CA LEU A 190 -4.88 3.52 9.18
C LEU A 190 -4.29 4.30 8.00
N ALA A 191 -4.85 4.10 6.79
CA ALA A 191 -4.44 4.84 5.60
C ALA A 191 -4.68 6.35 5.73
N GLU A 192 -5.78 6.77 6.36
CA GLU A 192 -6.07 8.17 6.65
C GLU A 192 -5.11 8.74 7.70
N GLN A 193 -4.84 8.00 8.79
CA GLN A 193 -3.86 8.43 9.79
C GLN A 193 -2.47 8.65 9.20
N ILE A 194 -1.98 7.69 8.42
CA ILE A 194 -0.66 7.79 7.76
C ILE A 194 -0.61 9.02 6.87
N ARG A 195 -1.65 9.25 6.08
CA ARG A 195 -1.74 10.42 5.21
C ARG A 195 -1.71 11.73 6.01
N SER A 196 -2.53 11.85 7.05
CA SER A 196 -2.58 13.05 7.88
C SER A 196 -1.23 13.33 8.55
N LYS A 197 -0.52 12.29 8.97
CA LYS A 197 0.82 12.41 9.54
C LYS A 197 1.88 12.79 8.50
N GLU A 198 1.80 12.27 7.29
CA GLU A 198 2.65 12.71 6.17
C GLU A 198 2.41 14.19 5.81
N GLU A 199 1.15 14.63 5.80
CA GLU A 199 0.78 16.03 5.55
C GLU A 199 1.29 16.96 6.67
N GLU A 200 1.11 16.57 7.94
CA GLU A 200 1.65 17.29 9.10
C GLU A 200 3.18 17.40 9.06
N LEU A 201 3.87 16.30 8.77
CA LEU A 201 5.33 16.26 8.68
C LEU A 201 5.84 17.16 7.54
N LYS A 202 5.19 17.12 6.37
CA LYS A 202 5.54 18.00 5.24
C LYS A 202 5.37 19.47 5.59
N ALA A 203 4.28 19.83 6.27
CA ALA A 203 4.04 21.20 6.72
C ALA A 203 5.15 21.67 7.67
N ARG A 204 5.48 20.85 8.69
CA ARG A 204 6.59 21.17 9.62
C ARG A 204 7.92 21.33 8.91
N LEU A 205 8.26 20.46 7.95
CA LEU A 205 9.51 20.56 7.18
C LEU A 205 9.59 21.88 6.41
N VAL A 206 8.48 22.34 5.84
CA VAL A 206 8.41 23.65 5.18
C VAL A 206 8.62 24.77 6.20
N ASP A 207 7.93 24.75 7.34
CA ASP A 207 8.07 25.77 8.38
C ASP A 207 9.51 25.84 8.93
N TYR A 208 10.12 24.69 9.20
CA TYR A 208 11.53 24.61 9.63
C TYR A 208 12.46 25.24 8.60
N SER A 209 12.26 24.95 7.31
CA SER A 209 13.09 25.51 6.24
C SER A 209 12.95 27.04 6.14
N GLN A 210 11.74 27.58 6.34
CA GLN A 210 11.49 29.01 6.35
C GLN A 210 12.11 29.70 7.57
N LEU A 211 11.99 29.07 8.75
CA LEU A 211 12.59 29.58 9.98
C LEU A 211 14.13 29.61 9.88
N GLU A 212 14.74 28.57 9.33
CA GLU A 212 16.19 28.51 9.10
C GLU A 212 16.66 29.61 8.13
N GLN A 213 15.91 29.85 7.05
CA GLN A 213 16.19 30.93 6.11
C GLN A 213 16.07 32.30 6.75
N LEU A 214 15.01 32.55 7.53
CA LEU A 214 14.81 33.80 8.25
C LEU A 214 15.93 34.03 9.27
N TYR A 215 16.27 33.01 10.05
CA TYR A 215 17.36 33.06 11.02
C TYR A 215 18.69 33.43 10.35
N LYS A 216 19.06 32.75 9.25
CA LYS A 216 20.25 33.07 8.47
C LYS A 216 20.23 34.50 7.96
N HIS A 217 19.09 34.97 7.44
CA HIS A 217 18.94 36.35 6.98
C HIS A 217 19.11 37.38 8.10
N ILE A 218 18.51 37.16 9.27
CA ILE A 218 18.62 38.09 10.40
C ILE A 218 20.06 38.14 10.90
N VAL A 219 20.67 36.99 11.17
CA VAL A 219 22.04 36.90 11.70
C VAL A 219 23.03 37.60 10.76
N GLN A 220 22.89 37.37 9.45
CA GLN A 220 23.80 37.96 8.45
C GLN A 220 23.59 39.45 8.20
N ASN A 221 22.45 40.03 8.57
CA ASN A 221 22.14 41.44 8.29
C ASN A 221 21.98 42.31 9.55
N VAL A 222 22.21 41.77 10.75
CA VAL A 222 22.16 42.57 11.97
C VAL A 222 23.38 43.51 12.01
N PRO A 223 23.21 44.82 12.33
CA PRO A 223 24.31 45.80 12.31
C PRO A 223 25.31 45.65 13.46
N SER A 224 25.22 44.59 14.27
CA SER A 224 26.18 44.24 15.30
C SER A 224 26.98 43.00 14.87
N GLY A 225 28.27 42.99 15.16
CA GLY A 225 29.08 41.78 15.00
C GLY A 225 28.59 40.69 15.94
N LEU A 226 28.20 39.53 15.40
CA LEU A 226 27.75 38.37 16.14
C LEU A 226 28.77 37.24 15.98
N ILE A 227 29.34 36.81 17.10
CA ILE A 227 30.26 35.70 17.21
C ILE A 227 29.66 34.73 18.23
N THR A 228 29.48 33.47 17.86
CA THR A 228 29.13 32.41 18.83
C THR A 228 30.29 31.45 18.98
N VAL A 229 30.43 30.86 20.18
CA VAL A 229 31.44 29.85 20.49
C VAL A 229 30.80 28.57 21.01
N ASP A 230 31.52 27.45 20.91
CA ASP A 230 31.16 26.20 21.58
C ASP A 230 31.53 26.22 23.08
N GLY A 231 31.25 25.12 23.78
CA GLY A 231 31.57 24.98 25.21
C GLY A 231 33.07 25.00 25.54
N GLU A 232 33.94 24.93 24.54
CA GLU A 232 35.40 24.98 24.66
C GLU A 232 35.96 26.32 24.13
N GLY A 233 35.11 27.32 23.86
CA GLY A 233 35.54 28.65 23.46
C GLY A 233 35.91 28.80 21.98
N ARG A 234 35.64 27.80 21.14
CA ARG A 234 35.94 27.86 19.71
C ARG A 234 34.82 28.51 18.89
N VAL A 235 35.17 29.33 17.91
CA VAL A 235 34.18 30.05 17.06
C VAL A 235 33.33 29.07 16.24
N THR A 236 32.02 29.18 16.37
CA THR A 236 31.00 28.37 15.69
C THR A 236 30.15 29.16 14.69
N SER A 237 29.97 30.46 14.90
CA SER A 237 29.31 31.36 13.95
C SER A 237 29.98 32.72 13.96
N PHE A 238 30.00 33.35 12.79
CA PHE A 238 30.58 34.66 12.55
C PHE A 238 29.74 35.33 11.45
N ASN A 239 29.03 36.41 11.78
CA ASN A 239 28.17 37.09 10.81
C ASN A 239 28.93 38.11 9.96
N ARG A 240 28.32 38.55 8.85
CA ARG A 240 28.89 39.55 7.94
C ARG A 240 29.42 40.81 8.66
N THR A 241 28.67 41.35 9.61
CA THR A 241 29.09 42.57 10.33
C THR A 241 30.34 42.31 11.19
N ALA A 242 30.50 41.12 11.76
CA ALA A 242 31.73 40.74 12.46
C ALA A 242 32.91 40.67 11.47
N GLU A 243 32.70 40.16 10.25
CA GLU A 243 33.73 40.16 9.19
C GLU A 243 34.13 41.58 8.79
N GLU A 244 33.16 42.48 8.65
CA GLU A 244 33.41 43.89 8.32
C GLU A 244 34.14 44.64 9.43
N ILE A 245 33.86 44.32 10.71
CA ILE A 245 34.49 44.97 11.87
C ILE A 245 35.92 44.44 12.11
N THR A 246 36.12 43.11 12.06
CA THR A 246 37.41 42.49 12.41
C THR A 246 38.35 42.32 11.23
N GLY A 247 37.83 42.31 9.99
CA GLY A 247 38.58 42.04 8.76
C GLY A 247 38.85 40.56 8.49
N TYR A 248 38.40 39.64 9.35
CA TYR A 248 38.54 38.19 9.18
C TYR A 248 37.27 37.57 8.61
N ARG A 249 37.38 36.55 7.76
CA ARG A 249 36.22 35.77 7.31
C ARG A 249 35.94 34.61 8.25
N LEU A 250 34.70 34.14 8.30
CA LEU A 250 34.32 32.93 9.05
C LEU A 250 35.27 31.76 8.74
N GLU A 251 35.64 31.59 7.48
CA GLU A 251 36.55 30.54 6.99
C GLU A 251 37.91 30.56 7.70
N ASP A 252 38.39 31.74 8.10
CA ASP A 252 39.70 31.96 8.70
C ASP A 252 39.70 31.70 10.22
N VAL A 253 38.53 31.81 10.85
CA VAL A 253 38.38 31.76 12.32
C VAL A 253 37.52 30.58 12.79
N TYR A 254 36.88 29.84 11.89
CA TYR A 254 36.03 28.70 12.22
C TYR A 254 36.79 27.64 13.03
N GLN A 255 36.20 27.19 14.15
CA GLN A 255 36.78 26.22 15.07
C GLN A 255 38.12 26.65 15.72
N LYS A 256 38.49 27.93 15.68
CA LYS A 256 39.62 28.46 16.45
C LYS A 256 39.18 29.01 17.80
N GLU A 257 40.05 28.94 18.80
CA GLU A 257 39.79 29.46 20.14
C GLU A 257 39.82 30.99 20.14
N ILE A 258 38.90 31.63 20.85
CA ILE A 258 38.90 33.09 20.96
C ILE A 258 40.08 33.53 21.83
N GLY A 259 41.04 34.24 21.23
CA GLY A 259 42.18 34.83 21.92
C GLY A 259 43.56 34.47 21.35
N GLU A 260 43.62 33.53 20.40
CA GLU A 260 44.78 33.31 19.51
C GLU A 260 44.83 34.32 18.36
#